data_AF-A0A7Z6XFN3-F1
#
_entry.id   AF-A0A7Z6XFN3-F1
#
_cell.length_a   1.000
_cell.length_b   1.000
_cell.length_c   1.000
_cell.angle_alpha   90.00
_cell.angle_beta   90.00
_cell.angle_gamma   90.00
#
_symmetry.space_group_name_H-M   'P 1'
#
loop_
_entity.id
_entity.type
_entity.pdbx_description
1 polymer ?
#
loop_
_entity_poly.entity_id
_entity_poly.type
_entity_poly.pdbx_seq_one_letter_code
_entity_poly.pdbx_strand_id
1 'polypeptide(L)'
;MLLANSSEIGRDDAETVAAAMSSMQSLSRAVAPFIGTRNPGRWRQTLLEYEDGWIFLIAAGTGAYLAATAAADVDMEAMSFRMQQQVTALGKAMTTPPRQNAGSEI
;
A
#
# COMPACT_ATOMS: atom_id res chain seq x y z
N MET A 1 -1.15 2.30 -10.38
CA MET A 1 -2.53 2.49 -10.89
C MET A 1 -3.48 2.47 -9.71
N LEU A 2 -4.50 3.33 -9.71
CA LEU A 2 -5.50 3.38 -8.65
C LEU A 2 -6.41 2.14 -8.70
N LEU A 3 -6.60 1.46 -7.56
CA LEU A 3 -7.53 0.33 -7.41
C LEU A 3 -8.84 0.77 -6.77
N ALA A 4 -8.74 1.56 -5.69
CA ALA A 4 -9.85 2.13 -4.96
C ALA A 4 -9.37 3.38 -4.22
N ASN A 5 -10.29 4.26 -3.83
CA ASN A 5 -10.03 5.41 -2.98
C ASN A 5 -11.13 5.57 -1.92
N SER A 6 -10.88 6.40 -0.92
CA SER A 6 -11.92 6.86 0.00
C SER A 6 -12.84 7.85 -0.71
N SER A 7 -14.13 7.86 -0.36
CA SER A 7 -15.15 8.72 -0.98
C SER A 7 -14.87 10.21 -0.91
N GLU A 8 -14.09 10.62 0.09
CA GLU A 8 -13.73 12.01 0.37
C GLU A 8 -12.57 12.51 -0.53
N ILE A 9 -11.91 11.60 -1.26
CA ILE A 9 -10.76 11.92 -2.11
C ILE A 9 -11.20 11.92 -3.57
N GLY A 10 -10.99 13.06 -4.24
CA GLY A 10 -11.23 13.19 -5.67
C GLY A 10 -10.48 12.14 -6.49
N ARG A 11 -11.10 11.64 -7.56
CA ARG A 11 -10.51 10.57 -8.37
C ARG A 11 -9.16 10.97 -8.96
N ASP A 12 -9.06 12.18 -9.52
CA ASP A 12 -7.84 12.66 -10.18
C ASP A 12 -6.68 12.76 -9.18
N ASP A 13 -6.94 13.35 -8.00
CA ASP A 13 -5.97 13.40 -6.90
C ASP A 13 -5.52 12.00 -6.47
N ALA A 14 -6.48 11.08 -6.32
CA ALA A 14 -6.19 9.69 -5.95
C ALA A 14 -5.34 8.98 -7.02
N GLU A 15 -5.57 9.23 -8.31
CA GLU A 15 -4.74 8.69 -9.40
C GLU A 15 -3.32 9.26 -9.37
N THR A 16 -3.18 10.57 -9.18
CA THR A 16 -1.88 11.23 -9.02
C THR A 16 -1.11 10.68 -7.82
N VAL A 17 -1.76 10.57 -6.66
CA VAL A 17 -1.15 10.01 -5.45
C VAL A 17 -0.78 8.55 -5.65
N ALA A 18 -1.65 7.73 -6.25
CA ALA A 18 -1.35 6.32 -6.52
C ALA A 18 -0.15 6.15 -7.45
N ALA A 19 0.00 7.03 -8.46
CA ALA A 19 1.16 7.04 -9.33
C ALA A 19 2.44 7.42 -8.56
N ALA A 20 2.40 8.50 -7.77
CA ALA A 20 3.53 8.93 -6.94
C ALA A 20 3.96 7.85 -5.93
N MET A 21 3.01 7.20 -5.26
CA MET A 21 3.28 6.12 -4.30
C MET A 21 3.89 4.88 -4.97
N SER A 22 3.47 4.56 -6.20
CA SER A 22 4.09 3.47 -6.97
C SER A 22 5.58 3.75 -7.24
N SER A 23 5.91 4.99 -7.60
CA SER A 23 7.30 5.45 -7.77
C SER A 23 8.08 5.42 -6.45
N MET A 24 7.47 5.88 -5.36
CA MET A 24 8.06 5.86 -4.01
C MET A 24 8.41 4.44 -3.56
N GLN A 25 7.52 3.47 -3.83
CA GLN A 25 7.74 2.06 -3.51
C GLN A 25 8.94 1.49 -4.27
N SER A 26 9.05 1.81 -5.56
CA SER A 26 10.18 1.42 -6.40
C SER A 26 11.51 1.96 -5.86
N LEU A 27 11.53 3.25 -5.50
CA LEU A 27 12.69 3.89 -4.89
C LEU A 27 13.04 3.26 -3.55
N SER A 28 12.04 3.01 -2.69
CA SER A 28 12.22 2.38 -1.38
C SER A 28 12.88 1.01 -1.49
N ARG A 29 12.56 0.22 -2.53
CA ARG A 29 13.23 -1.05 -2.82
C ARG A 29 14.68 -0.86 -3.28
N ALA A 30 14.94 0.15 -4.11
CA ALA A 30 16.27 0.42 -4.65
C ALA A 30 17.26 0.84 -3.55
N VAL A 31 16.78 1.60 -2.55
CA VAL A 31 17.62 2.07 -1.43
C VAL A 31 17.73 1.06 -0.29
N ALA A 32 16.94 -0.02 -0.31
CA ALA A 32 16.90 -1.00 0.78
C ALA A 32 18.27 -1.58 1.19
N PRO A 33 19.26 -1.79 0.30
CA PRO A 33 20.59 -2.24 0.72
C PRO A 33 21.34 -1.28 1.66
N PHE A 34 20.93 -0.02 1.72
CA PHE A 34 21.50 1.00 2.61
C PHE A 34 21.35 0.64 4.10
N ILE A 35 20.42 -0.25 4.45
CA ILE A 35 20.28 -0.78 5.82
C ILE A 35 21.43 -1.73 6.23
N GLY A 36 22.48 -1.84 5.42
CA GLY A 36 23.70 -2.60 5.73
C GLY A 36 23.69 -4.06 5.27
N THR A 37 22.75 -4.45 4.40
CA THR A 37 22.67 -5.82 3.87
C THR A 37 22.53 -5.83 2.35
N ARG A 38 23.25 -6.74 1.68
CA ARG A 38 23.08 -6.98 0.24
C ARG A 38 21.76 -7.67 -0.11
N ASN A 39 21.08 -8.25 0.90
CA ASN A 39 19.77 -8.87 0.74
C ASN A 39 18.81 -8.34 1.82
N PRO A 40 18.22 -7.15 1.62
CA PRO A 40 17.32 -6.51 2.59
C PRO A 40 15.95 -7.18 2.72
N GLY A 41 15.69 -8.24 1.94
CA GLY A 41 14.41 -8.92 1.93
C GLY A 41 13.31 -8.08 1.27
N ARG A 42 12.06 -8.32 1.70
CA ARG A 42 10.88 -7.66 1.12
C ARG A 42 10.64 -6.31 1.79
N TRP A 43 10.40 -5.29 0.98
CA TRP A 43 9.87 -4.01 1.45
C TRP A 43 8.53 -4.23 2.18
N ARG A 44 8.39 -3.60 3.35
CA ARG A 44 7.20 -3.70 4.20
C ARG A 44 6.35 -2.45 4.13
N GLN A 45 6.98 -1.30 4.37
CA GLN A 45 6.32 -0.01 4.42
C GLN A 45 7.32 1.13 4.22
N THR A 46 6.79 2.30 3.87
CA THR A 46 7.48 3.60 3.86
C THR A 46 6.62 4.60 4.62
N LEU A 47 7.24 5.37 5.51
CA LEU A 47 6.61 6.47 6.24
C LEU A 47 7.22 7.78 5.74
N LEU A 48 6.36 8.75 5.44
CA LEU A 48 6.76 10.11 5.10
C LEU A 48 6.21 11.05 6.15
N GLU A 49 7.09 11.83 6.73
CA GLU A 49 6.79 12.83 7.75
C GLU A 49 6.79 14.22 7.10
N TYR A 50 5.78 15.01 7.45
CA TYR A 50 5.60 16.40 7.08
C TYR A 50 5.24 17.19 8.33
N GLU A 51 5.39 18.52 8.28
CA GLU A 51 5.06 19.41 9.39
C GLU A 51 3.63 19.19 9.93
N ASP A 52 2.67 19.03 9.03
CA ASP A 52 1.24 18.91 9.38
C ASP A 52 0.69 17.48 9.28
N GLY A 53 1.55 16.47 9.11
CA GLY A 53 1.07 15.10 9.09
C GLY A 53 1.98 14.07 8.45
N TRP A 54 1.36 12.93 8.15
CA TRP A 54 2.04 11.70 7.79
C TRP A 54 1.42 11.09 6.55
N ILE A 55 2.26 10.45 5.73
CA ILE A 55 1.81 9.51 4.70
C ILE A 55 2.41 8.15 4.99
N PHE A 56 1.55 7.14 5.05
CA PHE A 56 1.91 5.73 5.20
C PHE A 56 1.69 5.03 3.88
N LEU A 57 2.71 4.30 3.42
CA LEU A 57 2.63 3.44 2.25
C LEU A 57 2.99 2.01 2.66
N ILE A 58 2.05 1.08 2.54
CA ILE A 58 2.19 -0.29 3.08
C ILE A 58 1.91 -1.33 2.00
N ALA A 59 2.67 -2.43 2.01
CA ALA A 59 2.42 -3.57 1.14
C ALA A 59 1.03 -4.18 1.42
N ALA A 60 0.19 -4.29 0.40
CA ALA A 60 -1.19 -4.77 0.52
C ALA A 60 -1.49 -5.97 -0.39
N GLY A 61 -0.54 -6.91 -0.47
CA GLY A 61 -0.61 -8.06 -1.36
C GLY A 61 0.35 -7.96 -2.55
N THR A 62 0.28 -8.93 -3.46
CA THR A 62 1.16 -8.97 -4.63
C THR A 62 0.77 -7.88 -5.62
N GLY A 63 1.63 -6.89 -5.80
CA GLY A 63 1.41 -5.79 -6.76
C GLY A 63 0.40 -4.74 -6.30
N ALA A 64 -0.04 -4.77 -5.04
CA ALA A 64 -0.97 -3.81 -4.47
C ALA A 64 -0.41 -3.18 -3.19
N TYR A 65 -0.78 -1.92 -2.96
CA TYR A 65 -0.30 -1.11 -1.85
C TYR A 65 -1.47 -0.30 -1.29
N LEU A 66 -1.45 -0.07 0.03
CA LEU A 66 -2.35 0.86 0.71
C LEU A 66 -1.57 2.14 1.01
N ALA A 67 -2.12 3.28 0.59
CA ALA A 67 -1.66 4.61 1.00
C ALA A 67 -2.71 5.22 1.94
N ALA A 68 -2.26 5.77 3.06
CA ALA A 68 -3.12 6.45 4.03
C ALA A 68 -2.41 7.69 4.57
N THR A 69 -3.19 8.72 4.92
CA THR A 69 -2.67 9.94 5.53
C THR A 69 -3.23 10.14 6.92
N ALA A 70 -2.51 10.88 7.76
CA ALA A 70 -2.96 11.24 9.10
C ALA A 70 -2.41 12.60 9.50
N ALA A 71 -3.09 13.26 10.44
CA ALA A 71 -2.62 14.51 11.04
C ALA A 71 -1.35 14.32 11.87
N ALA A 72 -0.63 15.40 12.15
CA ALA A 72 0.64 15.38 12.88
C ALA A 72 0.54 14.77 14.29
N ASP A 73 -0.60 14.96 14.96
CA ASP A 73 -0.89 14.49 16.32
C ASP A 73 -1.44 13.05 16.38
N VAL A 74 -1.40 12.32 15.26
CA VAL A 74 -1.91 10.94 15.20
C VAL A 74 -1.18 10.03 16.19
N ASP A 75 -1.96 9.18 16.87
CA ASP A 75 -1.41 8.02 17.56
C ASP A 75 -0.87 7.03 16.52
N MET A 76 0.46 7.02 16.36
CA MET A 76 1.15 6.16 15.39
C MET A 76 0.95 4.67 15.64
N GLU A 77 0.79 4.24 16.90
CA GLU A 77 0.55 2.83 17.23
C GLU A 77 -0.85 2.42 16.79
N ALA A 78 -1.86 3.21 17.18
CA ALA A 78 -3.24 2.96 16.79
C ALA A 78 -3.42 3.02 15.26
N MET A 79 -2.78 3.98 14.59
CA MET A 79 -2.79 4.12 13.13
C MET A 79 -2.17 2.90 12.45
N SER A 80 -0.97 2.48 12.90
CA SER A 80 -0.28 1.30 12.38
C SER A 80 -1.13 0.04 12.54
N PHE A 81 -1.73 -0.16 13.71
CA PHE A 81 -2.59 -1.32 13.97
C PHE A 81 -3.81 -1.36 13.04
N ARG A 82 -4.53 -0.24 12.90
CA ARG A 82 -5.70 -0.14 12.02
C ARG A 82 -5.35 -0.38 10.55
N MET A 83 -4.22 0.17 10.08
CA MET A 83 -3.77 -0.06 8.71
C MET A 83 -3.43 -1.53 8.45
N GLN A 84 -2.79 -2.23 9.39
CA GLN A 84 -2.52 -3.66 9.24
C GLN A 84 -3.82 -4.49 9.16
N GLN A 85 -4.85 -4.11 9.92
CA GLN A 85 -6.18 -4.71 9.80
C GLN A 85 -6.80 -4.46 8.42
N GLN A 86 -6.71 -3.23 7.91
CA GLN A 86 -7.20 -2.87 6.58
C GLN A 86 -6.47 -3.64 5.47
N VAL A 87 -5.14 -3.73 5.52
CA VAL A 87 -4.34 -4.51 4.58
C VAL A 87 -4.75 -5.98 4.60
N THR A 88 -4.98 -6.54 5.79
CA THR A 88 -5.43 -7.93 5.94
C THR A 88 -6.82 -8.14 5.33
N ALA A 89 -7.74 -7.20 5.54
CA ALA A 89 -9.08 -7.24 4.94
C ALA A 89 -9.02 -7.10 3.41
N LEU A 90 -8.20 -6.19 2.90
CA LEU A 90 -8.00 -5.99 1.46
C LEU A 90 -7.40 -7.23 0.81
N GLY A 91 -6.43 -7.89 1.46
CA GLY A 91 -5.86 -9.14 0.98
C GLY A 91 -6.90 -10.24 0.78
N LYS A 92 -7.88 -10.35 1.70
CA LYS A 92 -9.00 -11.30 1.57
C LYS A 92 -9.99 -10.90 0.48
N ALA A 93 -10.22 -9.61 0.28
CA ALA A 93 -11.14 -9.10 -0.73
C ALA A 93 -10.56 -9.17 -2.15
N MET A 94 -9.23 -9.07 -2.29
CA MET A 94 -8.51 -9.05 -3.57
C MET A 94 -8.04 -10.43 -4.05
N THR A 95 -8.18 -11.47 -3.24
CA THR A 95 -8.03 -12.84 -3.71
C THR A 95 -9.16 -13.20 -4.67
N THR A 96 -8.83 -13.30 -5.95
CA THR A 96 -9.75 -13.88 -6.95
C THR A 96 -9.78 -15.40 -6.75
N PRO A 97 -10.95 -16.04 -6.59
CA PRO A 97 -11.03 -17.50 -6.58
C PRO A 97 -10.40 -18.07 -7.86
N PRO A 98 -9.80 -19.27 -7.83
CA PRO A 98 -9.30 -19.91 -9.05
C PRO A 98 -10.39 -19.87 -10.11
N ARG A 99 -10.05 -19.39 -11.31
CA ARG A 99 -10.97 -19.40 -12.44
C ARG A 99 -11.39 -20.85 -12.63
N GLN A 100 -12.65 -21.19 -12.36
CA GLN A 100 -13.18 -22.49 -12.73
C GLN A 100 -13.05 -22.56 -14.25
N ASN A 101 -12.21 -23.47 -14.76
CA ASN A 101 -12.08 -23.70 -16.18
C ASN A 101 -13.47 -24.15 -16.69
N ALA A 102 -14.24 -23.21 -17.21
CA ALA A 102 -15.43 -23.49 -17.99
C ALA A 102 -14.95 -23.92 -19.38
N GLY A 103 -14.64 -25.22 -19.52
CA GLY A 103 -14.26 -25.90 -20.76
C GLY A 103 -13.48 -27.16 -20.41
N SER A 104 -13.86 -28.38 -20.80
CA SER A 104 -14.82 -28.82 -21.81
C SER A 104 -15.19 -30.28 -21.51
N GLU A 105 -16.42 -30.55 -21.05
CA GLU A 105 -17.18 -31.74 -21.46
C GLU A 105 -18.11 -31.18 -22.54
N ILE A 106 -18.13 -31.62 -23.79
CA ILE A 106 -18.21 -32.97 -24.34
C ILE A 106 -17.54 -32.97 -25.72
#